data_AF-A0A1S4G6J3-F1
#
_entry.id   AF-A0A1S4G6J3-F1
#
_cell.length_a   1.000
_cell.length_b   1.000
_cell.length_c   1.000
_cell.angle_alpha   90.00
_cell.angle_beta   90.00
_cell.angle_gamma   90.00
#
_symmetry.space_group_name_H-M   'P 1'
#
loop_
_entity.id
_entity.type
_entity.pdbx_description
1 polymer ?
#
loop_
_entity_poly.entity_id
_entity_poly.type
_entity_poly.pdbx_seq_one_letter_code
_entity_poly.pdbx_strand_id
1 'polypeptide(L)'
;MVHVKSLKVKLLRDWSCMKKFIWHDEAGDDYFRLLDYVAVFAGTRFVPKNHNQKRMLPFWKVYRWMCYYHSIYVIMNAFAHLDRRNNFSEFSWFVMIALEVVMGHVKDLIVARNSEKIQDAQNFINKRMTIVSDEVFEPGTRKTFFRKVQIMCGATGMVALNMILMMTIPNKQIDELFALPSWIAFSSVLSYIFKFTISPPWPCKIICGTVLLTSILEGFKTELLVFANDLGNTVDRARPTVFQQFPDSETYQRKDSEEVVFKNLQQHIPQKIMRHIELLEKIQDFKPLVELFFFVLYFHAMALIGTYIFVILQTDFSIGSAMILMALTAYFAKCYFWCWVISSFQEVNELIALNIMQLITAIPHPAEHHLKYIELRTMLMIMMIRTQSSAQFSCGGLSIISVELFGNLLNVSYSVITFLLNII
;
A
#
# COMPACT_ATOMS: atom_id res chain seq x y z
N MET A 1 7.59 44.83 -19.68
CA MET A 1 7.17 44.40 -18.32
C MET A 1 5.79 43.73 -18.26
N VAL A 2 4.81 44.16 -19.07
CA VAL A 2 3.44 43.57 -19.12
C VAL A 2 3.41 42.12 -19.64
N HIS A 3 4.27 41.77 -20.60
CA HIS A 3 4.28 40.44 -21.21
C HIS A 3 4.73 39.32 -20.26
N VAL A 4 5.70 39.60 -19.37
CA VAL A 4 6.24 38.64 -18.39
C VAL A 4 5.22 38.28 -17.30
N LYS A 5 4.38 39.24 -16.89
CA LYS A 5 3.26 38.98 -15.96
C LYS A 5 2.20 38.07 -16.60
N SER A 6 1.89 38.27 -17.88
CA SER A 6 0.93 37.40 -18.60
C SER A 6 1.45 35.96 -18.73
N LEU A 7 2.76 35.79 -18.96
CA LEU A 7 3.40 34.48 -19.09
C LEU A 7 3.44 33.72 -17.76
N LYS A 8 3.75 34.40 -16.65
CA LYS A 8 3.69 33.82 -15.30
C LYS A 8 2.28 33.38 -14.92
N VAL A 9 1.27 34.18 -15.24
CA VAL A 9 -0.14 33.83 -14.96
C VAL A 9 -0.60 32.64 -15.80
N LYS A 10 -0.15 32.55 -17.06
CA LYS A 10 -0.42 31.40 -17.93
C LYS A 10 0.27 30.14 -17.41
N LEU A 11 1.57 30.20 -17.09
CA LEU A 11 2.33 29.09 -16.51
C LEU A 11 1.77 28.64 -15.17
N LEU A 12 1.32 29.55 -14.30
CA LEU A 12 0.67 29.19 -13.03
C LEU A 12 -0.70 28.54 -13.24
N ARG A 13 -1.45 28.95 -14.28
CA ARG A 13 -2.75 28.35 -14.64
C ARG A 13 -2.58 26.99 -15.31
N ASP A 14 -1.58 26.85 -16.16
CA ASP A 14 -1.23 25.60 -16.82
C ASP A 14 -0.64 24.62 -15.79
N TRP A 15 0.19 25.11 -14.85
CA TRP A 15 0.67 24.33 -13.70
C TRP A 15 -0.46 23.95 -12.76
N SER A 16 -1.44 24.82 -12.50
CA SER A 16 -2.58 24.46 -11.65
C SER A 16 -3.55 23.49 -12.35
N CYS A 17 -3.74 23.61 -13.67
CA CYS A 17 -4.49 22.63 -14.47
C CYS A 17 -3.76 21.29 -14.53
N MET A 18 -2.44 21.31 -14.76
CA MET A 18 -1.62 20.10 -14.80
C MET A 18 -1.53 19.46 -13.41
N LYS A 19 -1.45 20.25 -12.34
CA LYS A 19 -1.57 19.76 -10.96
C LYS A 19 -2.95 19.17 -10.70
N LYS A 20 -4.04 19.83 -11.10
CA LYS A 20 -5.39 19.25 -11.00
C LYS A 20 -5.59 18.00 -11.86
N PHE A 21 -4.91 17.89 -12.99
CA PHE A 21 -5.01 16.74 -13.90
C PHE A 21 -4.17 15.54 -13.42
N ILE A 22 -2.94 15.79 -12.95
CA ILE A 22 -2.01 14.75 -12.48
C ILE A 22 -2.32 14.34 -11.03
N TRP A 23 -2.60 15.31 -10.16
CA TRP A 23 -2.85 15.09 -8.74
C TRP A 23 -4.32 15.05 -8.39
N HIS A 24 -5.25 15.16 -9.36
CA HIS A 24 -6.69 14.97 -9.19
C HIS A 24 -7.20 15.43 -7.81
N ASP A 25 -7.37 16.72 -7.59
CA ASP A 25 -7.60 17.29 -6.24
C ASP A 25 -9.01 17.03 -5.65
N GLU A 26 -9.85 16.26 -6.36
CA GLU A 26 -11.24 16.04 -5.98
C GLU A 26 -11.40 14.63 -5.39
N ALA A 27 -11.56 14.58 -4.06
CA ALA A 27 -11.85 13.36 -3.30
C ALA A 27 -13.22 12.72 -3.63
N GLY A 28 -13.95 13.24 -4.62
CA GLY A 28 -15.23 12.74 -5.12
C GLY A 28 -15.13 11.59 -6.12
N ASP A 29 -13.96 11.40 -6.73
CA ASP A 29 -13.73 10.43 -7.82
C ASP A 29 -13.03 9.13 -7.34
N ASP A 30 -12.67 8.27 -8.30
CA ASP A 30 -11.96 7.00 -8.10
C ASP A 30 -10.57 7.20 -7.46
N TYR A 31 -10.41 6.72 -6.21
CA TYR A 31 -9.18 6.87 -5.42
C TYR A 31 -7.95 6.23 -6.08
N PHE A 32 -8.15 5.26 -6.97
CA PHE A 32 -7.09 4.46 -7.58
C PHE A 32 -6.72 4.92 -8.99
N ARG A 33 -7.30 6.00 -9.51
CA ARG A 33 -7.05 6.45 -10.89
C ARG A 33 -5.58 6.81 -11.16
N LEU A 34 -4.88 7.43 -10.20
CA LEU A 34 -3.46 7.74 -10.36
C LEU A 34 -2.62 6.46 -10.38
N LEU A 35 -2.99 5.49 -9.57
CA LEU A 35 -2.35 4.19 -9.51
C LEU A 35 -2.51 3.41 -10.82
N ASP A 36 -3.66 3.52 -11.46
CA ASP A 36 -3.92 2.98 -12.80
C ASP A 36 -2.94 3.54 -13.84
N TYR A 37 -2.64 4.84 -13.80
CA TYR A 37 -1.62 5.42 -14.68
C TYR A 37 -0.20 4.93 -14.35
N VAL A 38 0.14 4.78 -13.07
CA VAL A 38 1.42 4.20 -12.64
C VAL A 38 1.54 2.75 -13.12
N ALA A 39 0.46 1.97 -13.06
CA ALA A 39 0.42 0.59 -13.55
C ALA A 39 0.62 0.51 -15.08
N VAL A 40 -0.01 1.42 -15.82
CA VAL A 40 0.20 1.54 -17.27
C VAL A 40 1.66 1.87 -17.58
N PHE A 41 2.26 2.84 -16.89
CA PHE A 41 3.66 3.22 -17.06
C PHE A 41 4.63 2.10 -16.68
N ALA A 42 4.31 1.33 -15.64
CA ALA A 42 5.08 0.17 -15.20
C ALA A 42 4.96 -1.06 -16.14
N GLY A 43 4.01 -1.04 -17.10
CA GLY A 43 3.74 -2.20 -17.96
C GLY A 43 3.22 -3.43 -17.19
N THR A 44 2.52 -3.22 -16.06
CA THR A 44 1.87 -4.29 -15.29
C THR A 44 0.50 -4.63 -15.89
N ARG A 45 -0.36 -5.45 -15.26
CA ARG A 45 -1.73 -5.67 -15.75
C ARG A 45 -2.67 -4.51 -15.36
N PHE A 46 -3.21 -3.81 -16.34
CA PHE A 46 -4.22 -2.76 -16.22
C PHE A 46 -5.57 -3.24 -16.78
N VAL A 47 -6.67 -2.91 -16.09
CA VAL A 47 -8.04 -3.18 -16.55
C VAL A 47 -8.69 -1.86 -16.95
N PRO A 48 -9.04 -1.67 -18.25
CA PRO A 48 -9.56 -0.40 -18.73
C PRO A 48 -10.98 -0.16 -18.23
N LYS A 49 -11.18 0.96 -17.51
CA LYS A 49 -12.50 1.40 -17.00
C LYS A 49 -13.25 2.25 -18.03
N ASN A 50 -12.53 3.10 -18.77
CA ASN A 50 -13.11 4.07 -19.72
C ASN A 50 -13.06 3.61 -21.19
N HIS A 51 -14.00 4.09 -22.01
CA HIS A 51 -14.03 3.81 -23.46
C HIS A 51 -12.73 4.18 -24.17
N ASN A 52 -12.14 5.34 -23.83
CA ASN A 52 -10.85 5.78 -24.37
C ASN A 52 -9.69 4.86 -23.96
N GLN A 53 -9.72 4.32 -22.75
CA GLN A 53 -8.72 3.35 -22.28
C GLN A 53 -8.86 2.01 -23.01
N LYS A 54 -10.09 1.55 -23.29
CA LYS A 54 -10.35 0.36 -24.10
C LYS A 54 -9.81 0.50 -25.53
N ARG A 55 -9.91 1.69 -26.12
CA ARG A 55 -9.33 1.98 -27.45
C ARG A 55 -7.80 1.89 -27.48
N MET A 56 -7.11 2.24 -26.39
CA MET A 56 -5.64 2.18 -26.29
C MET A 56 -5.11 0.80 -25.86
N LEU A 57 -5.98 -0.16 -25.57
CA LEU A 57 -5.62 -1.50 -25.13
C LEU A 57 -4.63 -2.25 -26.05
N PRO A 58 -4.74 -2.25 -27.39
CA PRO A 58 -3.79 -2.96 -28.25
C PRO A 58 -2.39 -2.34 -28.17
N PHE A 59 -2.27 -1.01 -28.16
CA PHE A 59 -0.99 -0.31 -28.01
C PHE A 59 -0.32 -0.66 -26.68
N TRP A 60 -1.11 -0.71 -25.61
CA TRP A 60 -0.61 -1.06 -24.29
C TRP A 60 -0.17 -2.53 -24.18
N LYS A 61 -0.87 -3.46 -24.85
CA LYS A 61 -0.40 -4.86 -24.94
C LYS A 61 0.97 -4.95 -25.61
N VAL A 62 1.19 -4.22 -26.71
CA VAL A 62 2.48 -4.17 -27.41
C VAL A 62 3.56 -3.59 -26.50
N TYR A 63 3.27 -2.49 -25.80
CA TYR A 63 4.18 -1.89 -24.83
C TYR A 63 4.57 -2.87 -23.71
N ARG A 64 3.61 -3.62 -23.17
CA ARG A 64 3.87 -4.63 -22.15
C ARG A 64 4.76 -5.76 -22.66
N TRP A 65 4.55 -6.24 -23.89
CA TRP A 65 5.45 -7.22 -24.53
C TRP A 65 6.86 -6.68 -24.71
N MET A 66 7.00 -5.40 -25.08
CA MET A 66 8.29 -4.74 -25.17
C MET A 66 9.01 -4.67 -23.82
N CYS A 67 8.29 -4.38 -22.72
CA CYS A 67 8.84 -4.42 -21.37
C CYS A 67 9.33 -5.83 -20.98
N TYR A 68 8.57 -6.89 -21.30
CA TYR A 68 9.00 -8.26 -21.04
C TYR A 68 10.24 -8.65 -21.86
N TYR A 69 10.25 -8.32 -23.15
CA TYR A 69 11.40 -8.56 -24.02
C TYR A 69 12.66 -7.90 -23.45
N HIS A 70 12.55 -6.65 -22.99
CA HIS A 70 13.69 -5.98 -22.38
C HIS A 70 14.13 -6.66 -21.07
N SER A 71 13.18 -7.11 -20.24
CA SER A 71 13.53 -7.82 -19.00
C SER A 71 14.34 -9.08 -19.28
N ILE A 72 13.96 -9.83 -20.29
CA ILE A 72 14.71 -11.00 -20.75
C ILE A 72 16.09 -10.57 -21.25
N TYR A 73 16.16 -9.49 -22.06
CA TYR A 73 17.43 -8.98 -22.58
C TYR A 73 18.44 -8.64 -21.48
N VAL A 74 18.06 -7.90 -20.45
CA VAL A 74 18.99 -7.57 -19.36
C VAL A 74 19.36 -8.77 -18.52
N ILE A 75 18.44 -9.71 -18.29
CA ILE A 75 18.77 -10.96 -17.61
C ILE A 75 19.82 -11.73 -18.43
N MET A 76 19.62 -11.87 -19.74
CA MET A 76 20.60 -12.51 -20.63
C MET A 76 21.93 -11.77 -20.62
N ASN A 77 21.92 -10.43 -20.63
CA ASN A 77 23.14 -9.64 -20.60
C ASN A 77 23.86 -9.80 -19.26
N ALA A 78 23.12 -9.77 -18.14
CA ALA A 78 23.66 -10.07 -16.82
C ALA A 78 24.35 -11.44 -16.83
N PHE A 79 23.69 -12.50 -17.33
CA PHE A 79 24.30 -13.83 -17.45
C PHE A 79 25.53 -13.87 -18.37
N ALA A 80 25.51 -13.18 -19.51
CA ALA A 80 26.67 -13.11 -20.41
C ALA A 80 27.88 -12.41 -19.76
N HIS A 81 27.63 -11.46 -18.87
CA HIS A 81 28.67 -10.78 -18.10
C HIS A 81 29.14 -11.61 -16.88
N LEU A 82 28.30 -12.49 -16.32
CA LEU A 82 28.70 -13.43 -15.26
C LEU A 82 29.74 -14.45 -15.73
N ASP A 83 29.68 -14.86 -17.00
CA ASP A 83 30.59 -15.85 -17.60
C ASP A 83 32.01 -15.29 -17.90
N ARG A 84 32.19 -13.95 -17.80
CA ARG A 84 33.34 -13.25 -18.39
C ARG A 84 34.35 -12.63 -17.41
N ARG A 85 34.15 -12.63 -16.08
CA ARG A 85 35.03 -11.92 -15.12
C ARG A 85 35.27 -12.62 -13.76
N ASN A 86 36.47 -12.39 -13.20
CA ASN A 86 36.96 -12.86 -11.89
C ASN A 86 36.58 -11.95 -10.67
N ASN A 87 35.87 -10.83 -10.87
CA ASN A 87 35.59 -9.86 -9.78
C ASN A 87 34.25 -10.18 -9.08
N PHE A 88 34.32 -10.64 -7.83
CA PHE A 88 33.15 -11.06 -7.05
C PHE A 88 32.13 -9.93 -6.76
N SER A 89 32.59 -8.67 -6.65
CA SER A 89 31.71 -7.50 -6.48
C SER A 89 30.88 -7.22 -7.74
N GLU A 90 31.48 -7.29 -8.93
CA GLU A 90 30.76 -7.14 -10.21
C GLU A 90 29.77 -8.29 -10.42
N PHE A 91 30.16 -9.52 -10.09
CA PHE A 91 29.27 -10.69 -10.10
C PHE A 91 28.03 -10.47 -9.23
N SER A 92 28.24 -10.02 -7.99
CA SER A 92 27.16 -9.77 -7.03
C SER A 92 26.19 -8.69 -7.51
N TRP A 93 26.70 -7.64 -8.17
CA TRP A 93 25.89 -6.58 -8.77
C TRP A 93 24.96 -7.09 -9.89
N PHE A 94 25.47 -7.90 -10.81
CA PHE A 94 24.67 -8.47 -11.90
C PHE A 94 23.60 -9.45 -11.39
N VAL A 95 23.96 -10.30 -10.43
CA VAL A 95 23.01 -11.23 -9.77
C VAL A 95 21.89 -10.47 -9.08
N MET A 96 22.23 -9.39 -8.38
CA MET A 96 21.26 -8.53 -7.69
C MET A 96 20.25 -7.92 -8.65
N ILE A 97 20.69 -7.37 -9.78
CA ILE A 97 19.79 -6.79 -10.78
C ILE A 97 18.92 -7.87 -11.43
N ALA A 98 19.47 -9.04 -11.74
CA ALA A 98 18.68 -10.15 -12.27
C ALA A 98 17.59 -10.57 -11.28
N LEU A 99 17.93 -10.67 -9.98
CA LEU A 99 16.98 -10.99 -8.92
C LEU A 99 15.88 -9.93 -8.81
N GLU A 100 16.21 -8.64 -8.89
CA GLU A 100 15.24 -7.54 -8.89
C GLU A 100 14.23 -7.63 -10.03
N VAL A 101 14.71 -7.90 -11.25
CA VAL A 101 13.86 -8.03 -12.44
C VAL A 101 12.93 -9.23 -12.30
N VAL A 102 13.47 -10.39 -11.91
CA VAL A 102 12.68 -11.61 -11.69
C VAL A 102 11.58 -11.34 -10.65
N MET A 103 11.94 -10.68 -9.55
CA MET A 103 11.03 -10.41 -8.45
C MET A 103 9.97 -9.36 -8.77
N GLY A 104 10.28 -8.41 -9.65
CA GLY A 104 9.28 -7.52 -10.26
C GLY A 104 8.22 -8.30 -11.05
N HIS A 105 8.63 -9.32 -11.81
CA HIS A 105 7.69 -10.18 -12.56
C HIS A 105 6.91 -11.14 -11.67
N VAL A 106 7.52 -11.68 -10.61
CA VAL A 106 6.81 -12.50 -9.62
C VAL A 106 5.68 -11.69 -8.97
N LYS A 107 5.95 -10.43 -8.57
CA LYS A 107 4.94 -9.53 -8.00
C LYS A 107 3.84 -9.19 -9.02
N ASP A 108 4.21 -8.89 -10.27
CA ASP A 108 3.25 -8.65 -11.35
C ASP A 108 2.37 -9.89 -11.62
N LEU A 109 2.93 -11.09 -11.55
CA LEU A 109 2.18 -12.35 -11.69
C LEU A 109 1.19 -12.56 -10.54
N ILE A 110 1.60 -12.29 -9.29
CA ILE A 110 0.72 -12.38 -8.12
C ILE A 110 -0.46 -11.41 -8.27
N VAL A 111 -0.18 -10.16 -8.65
CA VAL A 111 -1.21 -9.14 -8.91
C VAL A 111 -2.12 -9.56 -10.08
N ALA A 112 -1.54 -10.06 -11.16
CA ALA A 112 -2.28 -10.45 -12.35
C ALA A 112 -3.20 -11.66 -12.12
N ARG A 113 -2.75 -12.65 -11.33
CA ARG A 113 -3.57 -13.83 -10.96
C ARG A 113 -4.74 -13.46 -10.06
N ASN A 114 -4.59 -12.45 -9.22
CA ASN A 114 -5.61 -12.01 -8.26
C ASN A 114 -6.32 -10.72 -8.69
N SER A 115 -6.31 -10.40 -9.98
CA SER A 115 -6.80 -9.12 -10.49
C SER A 115 -8.31 -8.90 -10.24
N GLU A 116 -9.10 -9.97 -10.21
CA GLU A 116 -10.54 -9.90 -9.92
C GLU A 116 -10.77 -9.50 -8.47
N LYS A 117 -10.14 -10.21 -7.52
CA LYS A 117 -10.19 -9.86 -6.08
C LYS A 117 -9.72 -8.43 -5.80
N ILE A 118 -8.67 -7.99 -6.49
CA ILE A 118 -8.13 -6.63 -6.39
C ILE A 118 -9.17 -5.60 -6.87
N GLN A 119 -9.82 -5.85 -8.01
CA GLN A 119 -10.86 -4.96 -8.52
C GLN A 119 -12.08 -4.93 -7.61
N ASP A 120 -12.50 -6.07 -7.08
CA ASP A 120 -13.61 -6.13 -6.14
C ASP A 120 -13.33 -5.33 -4.87
N ALA A 121 -12.10 -5.42 -4.33
CA ALA A 121 -11.67 -4.62 -3.19
C ALA A 121 -11.64 -3.12 -3.50
N GLN A 122 -11.10 -2.73 -4.67
CA GLN A 122 -11.08 -1.33 -5.11
C GLN A 122 -12.48 -0.77 -5.30
N ASN A 123 -13.38 -1.54 -5.93
CA ASN A 123 -14.77 -1.15 -6.15
C ASN A 123 -15.51 -1.02 -4.83
N PHE A 124 -15.27 -1.92 -3.87
CA PHE A 124 -15.84 -1.83 -2.53
C PHE A 124 -15.42 -0.55 -1.80
N ILE A 125 -14.12 -0.22 -1.80
CA ILE A 125 -13.59 1.00 -1.18
C ILE A 125 -14.15 2.25 -1.89
N ASN A 126 -14.21 2.24 -3.22
CA ASN A 126 -14.73 3.36 -4.01
C ASN A 126 -16.24 3.56 -3.89
N LYS A 127 -17.00 2.48 -3.65
CA LYS A 127 -18.46 2.55 -3.45
C LYS A 127 -18.82 3.41 -2.25
N ARG A 128 -17.90 3.54 -1.28
CA ARG A 128 -18.02 4.26 -0.02
C ARG A 128 -19.22 3.73 0.75
N MET A 129 -19.00 3.10 1.91
CA MET A 129 -20.16 2.85 2.76
C MET A 129 -20.72 4.22 3.20
N THR A 130 -21.88 4.56 2.65
CA THR A 130 -22.61 5.80 2.90
C THR A 130 -23.30 5.68 4.25
N ILE A 131 -22.65 6.20 5.28
CA ILE A 131 -23.31 6.60 6.52
C ILE A 131 -22.68 7.91 6.88
N VAL A 132 -23.45 8.99 6.84
CA VAL A 132 -23.04 10.28 7.38
C VAL A 132 -23.37 10.23 8.87
N SER A 133 -22.43 9.74 9.70
CA SER A 133 -22.55 9.93 11.14
C SER A 133 -21.91 11.24 11.57
N ASP A 134 -20.90 11.71 10.83
CA ASP A 134 -20.08 12.85 11.21
C ASP A 134 -19.62 13.64 9.97
N GLU A 135 -20.22 14.82 9.74
CA GLU A 135 -20.05 15.61 8.51
C GLU A 135 -18.60 16.06 8.27
N VAL A 136 -17.75 16.05 9.30
CA VAL A 136 -16.37 16.55 9.24
C VAL A 136 -15.32 15.42 9.28
N PHE A 137 -15.53 14.40 10.11
CA PHE A 137 -14.54 13.34 10.33
C PHE A 137 -14.37 12.43 9.10
N GLU A 138 -15.48 12.01 8.47
CA GLU A 138 -15.44 11.06 7.35
C GLU A 138 -14.78 11.66 6.10
N PRO A 139 -15.12 12.90 5.66
CA PRO A 139 -14.47 13.51 4.51
C PRO A 139 -12.99 13.79 4.78
N GLY A 140 -12.63 14.20 6.01
CA GLY A 140 -11.25 14.45 6.42
C GLY A 140 -10.38 13.18 6.37
N THR A 141 -10.92 12.07 6.86
CA THR A 141 -10.21 10.78 6.87
C THR A 141 -10.04 10.23 5.45
N ARG A 142 -11.11 10.22 4.64
CA ARG A 142 -11.05 9.78 3.24
C ARG A 142 -10.15 10.68 2.37
N LYS A 143 -10.11 11.99 2.64
CA LYS A 143 -9.15 12.92 1.99
C LYS A 143 -7.71 12.61 2.37
N THR A 144 -7.46 12.24 3.63
CA THR A 144 -6.14 11.83 4.11
C THR A 144 -5.68 10.54 3.44
N PHE A 145 -6.57 9.55 3.32
CA PHE A 145 -6.34 8.33 2.55
C PHE A 145 -5.95 8.65 1.10
N PHE A 146 -6.77 9.45 0.42
CA PHE A 146 -6.51 9.83 -0.96
C PHE A 146 -5.14 10.51 -1.14
N ARG A 147 -4.78 11.43 -0.24
CA ARG A 147 -3.46 12.07 -0.22
C ARG A 147 -2.33 11.04 -0.02
N LYS A 148 -2.50 10.04 0.83
CA LYS A 148 -1.51 8.96 1.01
C LYS A 148 -1.30 8.17 -0.29
N VAL A 149 -2.38 7.81 -0.99
CA VAL A 149 -2.30 7.12 -2.30
C VAL A 149 -1.54 7.98 -3.32
N GLN A 150 -1.81 9.28 -3.36
CA GLN A 150 -1.11 10.20 -4.24
C GLN A 150 0.37 10.33 -3.90
N ILE A 151 0.72 10.44 -2.61
CA ILE A 151 2.12 10.50 -2.17
C ILE A 151 2.85 9.21 -2.57
N MET A 152 2.25 8.03 -2.41
CA MET A 152 2.88 6.76 -2.83
C MET A 152 3.07 6.68 -4.35
N CYS A 153 2.10 7.14 -5.13
CA CYS A 153 2.22 7.22 -6.59
C CYS A 153 3.30 8.23 -7.02
N GLY A 154 3.32 9.41 -6.39
CA GLY A 154 4.32 10.45 -6.61
C GLY A 154 5.73 9.99 -6.25
N ALA A 155 5.89 9.27 -5.13
CA ALA A 155 7.15 8.65 -4.74
C ALA A 155 7.61 7.63 -5.78
N THR A 156 6.70 6.83 -6.35
CA THR A 156 7.03 5.90 -7.45
C THR A 156 7.53 6.64 -8.70
N GLY A 157 6.89 7.76 -9.06
CA GLY A 157 7.35 8.64 -10.14
C GLY A 157 8.72 9.27 -9.85
N MET A 158 8.98 9.63 -8.59
CA MET A 158 10.27 10.16 -8.15
C MET A 158 11.38 9.12 -8.24
N VAL A 159 11.11 7.84 -7.94
CA VAL A 159 12.07 6.75 -8.15
C VAL A 159 12.35 6.56 -9.65
N ALA A 160 11.33 6.64 -10.50
CA ALA A 160 11.52 6.58 -11.96
C ALA A 160 12.43 7.72 -12.46
N LEU A 161 12.20 8.93 -11.94
CA LEU A 161 13.00 10.10 -12.27
C LEU A 161 14.43 9.98 -11.74
N ASN A 162 14.62 9.47 -10.53
CA ASN A 162 15.95 9.18 -9.97
C ASN A 162 16.72 8.19 -10.86
N MET A 163 16.05 7.15 -11.36
CA MET A 163 16.65 6.20 -12.29
C MET A 163 17.04 6.85 -13.62
N ILE A 164 16.23 7.76 -14.16
CA ILE A 164 16.59 8.56 -15.34
C ILE A 164 17.86 9.37 -15.07
N LEU A 165 17.92 10.05 -13.92
CA LEU A 165 19.10 10.81 -13.53
C LEU A 165 20.33 9.89 -13.37
N MET A 166 20.16 8.70 -12.78
CA MET A 166 21.23 7.72 -12.63
C MET A 166 21.81 7.30 -13.99
N MET A 167 20.97 7.15 -15.01
CA MET A 167 21.39 6.81 -16.39
C MET A 167 22.16 7.94 -17.08
N THR A 168 22.11 9.18 -16.57
CA THR A 168 22.93 10.29 -17.08
C THR A 168 24.36 10.27 -16.51
N ILE A 169 24.56 9.63 -15.36
CA ILE A 169 25.87 9.57 -14.69
C ILE A 169 26.68 8.44 -15.36
N PRO A 170 27.87 8.73 -15.91
CA PRO A 170 28.70 7.70 -16.54
C PRO A 170 29.11 6.65 -15.51
N ASN A 171 28.60 5.43 -15.68
CA ASN A 171 28.91 4.29 -14.83
C ASN A 171 29.09 3.07 -15.72
N LYS A 172 30.30 2.52 -15.70
CA LYS A 172 30.70 1.35 -16.50
C LYS A 172 29.76 0.16 -16.34
N GLN A 173 29.28 -0.11 -15.12
CA GLN A 173 28.38 -1.25 -14.87
C GLN A 173 27.00 -1.04 -15.52
N ILE A 174 26.49 0.18 -15.48
CA ILE A 174 25.21 0.55 -16.12
C ILE A 174 25.36 0.53 -17.64
N ASP A 175 26.49 1.03 -18.13
CA ASP A 175 26.78 1.08 -19.56
C ASP A 175 26.92 -0.31 -20.18
N GLU A 176 27.53 -1.25 -19.46
CA GLU A 176 27.62 -2.67 -19.85
C GLU A 176 26.24 -3.35 -19.82
N LEU A 177 25.46 -3.14 -18.75
CA LEU A 177 24.16 -3.79 -18.58
C LEU A 177 23.11 -3.37 -19.61
N PHE A 178 23.07 -2.08 -19.96
CA PHE A 178 22.14 -1.52 -20.95
C PHE A 178 22.81 -1.24 -22.31
N ALA A 179 23.95 -1.88 -22.58
CA ALA A 179 24.59 -1.80 -23.88
C ALA A 179 23.65 -2.37 -24.95
N LEU A 180 23.54 -1.68 -26.09
CA LEU A 180 22.94 -2.26 -27.28
C LEU A 180 23.89 -3.32 -27.86
N PRO A 181 23.37 -4.40 -28.46
CA PRO A 181 24.21 -5.32 -29.21
C PRO A 181 24.96 -4.60 -30.32
N SER A 182 26.20 -4.98 -30.57
CA SER A 182 27.10 -4.31 -31.52
C SER A 182 26.55 -4.23 -32.96
N TRP A 183 25.64 -5.12 -33.33
CA TRP A 183 24.97 -5.15 -34.63
C TRP A 183 23.79 -4.18 -34.78
N ILE A 184 23.31 -3.57 -33.69
CA ILE A 184 22.24 -2.55 -33.67
C ILE A 184 22.78 -1.17 -33.30
N ALA A 185 23.90 -1.10 -32.58
CA ALA A 185 24.49 0.14 -32.06
C ALA A 185 25.20 0.96 -33.16
N PHE A 186 24.45 1.41 -34.18
CA PHE A 186 24.99 2.23 -35.28
C PHE A 186 25.36 3.66 -34.85
N SER A 187 24.87 4.14 -33.70
CA SER A 187 25.23 5.44 -33.15
C SER A 187 25.13 5.48 -31.62
N SER A 188 25.99 6.29 -30.98
CA SER A 188 25.95 6.53 -29.53
C SER A 188 24.62 7.18 -29.10
N VAL A 189 24.02 8.01 -29.95
CA VAL A 189 22.72 8.65 -29.71
C VAL A 189 21.61 7.61 -29.57
N LEU A 190 21.59 6.59 -30.44
CA LEU A 190 20.61 5.51 -30.37
C LEU A 190 20.74 4.69 -29.08
N SER A 191 21.98 4.46 -28.61
CA SER A 191 22.25 3.81 -27.32
C SER A 191 21.71 4.61 -26.14
N TYR A 192 21.85 5.94 -26.13
CA TYR A 192 21.26 6.78 -25.09
C TYR A 192 19.73 6.79 -25.15
N ILE A 193 19.13 6.93 -26.34
CA ILE A 193 17.66 6.88 -26.50
C ILE A 193 17.11 5.55 -25.98
N PHE A 194 17.77 4.44 -26.31
CA PHE A 194 17.41 3.11 -25.82
C PHE A 194 17.49 3.03 -24.29
N LYS A 195 18.58 3.48 -23.68
CA LYS A 195 18.74 3.53 -22.21
C LYS A 195 17.64 4.35 -21.52
N PHE A 196 17.37 5.57 -21.99
CA PHE A 196 16.39 6.47 -21.37
C PHE A 196 14.94 6.03 -21.55
N THR A 197 14.61 5.38 -22.66
CA THR A 197 13.23 4.98 -22.94
C THR A 197 12.83 3.74 -22.14
N ILE A 198 13.79 2.85 -21.85
CA ILE A 198 13.46 1.51 -21.35
C ILE A 198 13.86 1.29 -19.88
N SER A 199 14.82 2.06 -19.37
CA SER A 199 15.21 2.00 -17.94
C SER A 199 14.11 2.42 -16.95
N PRO A 200 13.31 3.49 -17.18
CA PRO A 200 12.39 4.01 -16.15
C PRO A 200 11.16 3.13 -15.81
N PRO A 201 10.55 2.39 -16.74
CA PRO A 201 9.42 1.49 -16.44
C PRO A 201 9.74 0.39 -15.42
N TRP A 202 11.02 0.03 -15.27
CA TRP A 202 11.47 -1.10 -14.47
C TRP A 202 11.36 -0.91 -12.96
N PRO A 203 11.95 0.14 -12.37
CA PRO A 203 11.74 0.43 -10.96
C PRO A 203 10.25 0.64 -10.66
N CYS A 204 9.50 1.25 -11.58
CA CYS A 204 8.05 1.36 -11.45
C CYS A 204 7.37 -0.01 -11.39
N LYS A 205 7.80 -0.98 -12.21
CA LYS A 205 7.26 -2.35 -12.16
C LYS A 205 7.54 -3.04 -10.83
N ILE A 206 8.75 -2.89 -10.29
CA ILE A 206 9.15 -3.48 -9.00
C ILE A 206 8.33 -2.90 -7.83
N ILE A 207 7.98 -1.62 -7.91
CA ILE A 207 7.30 -0.87 -6.83
C ILE A 207 5.78 -0.89 -6.97
N CYS A 208 5.23 -0.90 -8.20
CA CYS A 208 3.81 -0.73 -8.49
C CYS A 208 2.93 -1.73 -7.74
N GLY A 209 3.27 -3.02 -7.76
CA GLY A 209 2.51 -4.03 -7.04
C GLY A 209 2.50 -3.80 -5.52
N THR A 210 3.62 -3.29 -4.97
CA THR A 210 3.70 -2.94 -3.56
C THR A 210 2.77 -1.79 -3.23
N VAL A 211 2.81 -0.71 -4.01
CA VAL A 211 1.96 0.47 -3.82
C VAL A 211 0.48 0.14 -3.97
N LEU A 212 0.14 -0.74 -4.91
CA LEU A 212 -1.24 -1.19 -5.13
C LEU A 212 -1.81 -1.90 -3.92
N LEU A 213 -1.12 -2.92 -3.40
CA LEU A 213 -1.60 -3.65 -2.24
C LEU A 213 -1.64 -2.76 -0.99
N THR A 214 -0.62 -1.92 -0.78
CA THR A 214 -0.62 -1.00 0.37
C THR A 214 -1.75 0.02 0.29
N SER A 215 -2.07 0.54 -0.90
CA SER A 215 -3.20 1.45 -1.08
C SER A 215 -4.54 0.77 -0.75
N ILE A 216 -4.71 -0.50 -1.11
CA ILE A 216 -5.93 -1.25 -0.77
C ILE A 216 -6.01 -1.51 0.73
N LEU A 217 -4.92 -1.92 1.37
CA LEU A 217 -4.85 -2.12 2.82
C LEU A 217 -5.17 -0.83 3.59
N GLU A 218 -4.60 0.31 3.18
CA GLU A 218 -4.88 1.60 3.80
C GLU A 218 -6.33 2.05 3.54
N GLY A 219 -6.91 1.65 2.41
CA GLY A 219 -8.33 1.87 2.11
C GLY A 219 -9.25 1.08 3.04
N PHE A 220 -8.99 -0.22 3.23
CA PHE A 220 -9.74 -1.04 4.21
C PHE A 220 -9.58 -0.51 5.64
N LYS A 221 -8.36 -0.10 6.02
CA LYS A 221 -8.11 0.54 7.32
C LYS A 221 -8.93 1.81 7.49
N THR A 222 -9.05 2.62 6.44
CA THR A 222 -9.83 3.85 6.46
C THR A 222 -11.31 3.57 6.69
N GLU A 223 -11.88 2.57 6.01
CA GLU A 223 -13.28 2.18 6.22
C GLU A 223 -13.49 1.56 7.62
N LEU A 224 -12.54 0.79 8.15
CA LEU A 224 -12.58 0.32 9.55
C LEU A 224 -12.52 1.48 10.55
N LEU A 225 -11.70 2.51 10.30
CA LEU A 225 -11.58 3.67 11.18
C LEU A 225 -12.86 4.52 11.17
N VAL A 226 -13.47 4.69 10.00
CA VAL A 226 -14.78 5.35 9.86
C VAL A 226 -15.84 4.58 10.65
N PHE A 227 -15.87 3.25 10.52
CA PHE A 227 -16.75 2.40 11.29
C PHE A 227 -16.51 2.51 12.81
N ALA A 228 -15.23 2.51 13.24
CA ALA A 228 -14.86 2.64 14.64
C ALA A 228 -15.37 3.97 15.24
N ASN A 229 -15.25 5.07 14.49
CA ASN A 229 -15.74 6.38 14.91
C ASN A 229 -17.27 6.42 15.00
N ASP A 230 -17.97 5.88 14.01
CA ASP A 230 -19.43 5.77 14.01
C ASP A 230 -19.95 4.92 15.20
N LEU A 231 -19.22 3.85 15.54
CA LEU A 231 -19.51 3.05 16.72
C LEU A 231 -19.24 3.85 18.03
N GLY A 232 -18.12 4.56 18.12
CA GLY A 232 -17.79 5.42 19.25
C GLY A 232 -18.84 6.51 19.48
N ASN A 233 -19.28 7.20 18.43
CA ASN A 233 -20.37 8.17 18.48
C ASN A 233 -21.69 7.56 18.97
N THR A 234 -21.93 6.27 18.68
CA THR A 234 -23.10 5.55 19.18
C THR A 234 -22.99 5.28 20.68
N VAL A 235 -21.80 4.92 21.17
CA VAL A 235 -21.52 4.79 22.61
C VAL A 235 -21.72 6.13 23.32
N ASP A 236 -21.19 7.21 22.76
CA ASP A 236 -21.29 8.54 23.38
C ASP A 236 -22.72 9.07 23.38
N ARG A 237 -23.59 8.65 22.45
CA ARG A 237 -25.04 8.94 22.51
C ARG A 237 -25.79 8.07 23.52
N ALA A 238 -25.32 6.85 23.78
CA ALA A 238 -25.93 5.93 24.75
C ALA A 238 -25.52 6.25 26.21
N ARG A 239 -24.33 6.81 26.44
CA ARG A 239 -23.78 7.16 27.77
C ARG A 239 -24.54 8.27 28.53
N PRO A 240 -24.96 9.40 27.94
CA PRO A 240 -25.54 10.52 28.69
C PRO A 240 -26.88 10.19 29.36
N THR A 241 -27.59 9.15 28.92
CA THR A 241 -28.86 8.73 29.54
C THR A 241 -28.69 7.90 30.81
N VAL A 242 -27.51 7.32 31.04
CA VAL A 242 -27.26 6.39 32.17
C VAL A 242 -26.51 7.07 33.34
N PHE A 243 -25.71 8.10 33.08
CA PHE A 243 -24.82 8.73 34.07
C PHE A 243 -25.26 10.11 34.59
N GLN A 244 -26.34 10.69 34.09
CA GLN A 244 -26.92 11.88 34.73
C GLN A 244 -27.68 11.45 36.00
N GLN A 245 -26.95 11.39 37.12
CA GLN A 245 -27.50 11.34 38.48
C GLN A 245 -28.30 12.63 38.75
N PHE A 246 -29.57 12.65 38.37
CA PHE A 246 -30.54 13.60 38.91
C PHE A 246 -31.16 13.01 40.20
N PRO A 247 -31.39 13.83 41.24
CA PRO A 247 -31.87 13.34 42.53
C PRO A 247 -33.34 12.91 42.46
N ASP A 248 -33.57 11.64 42.79
CA ASP A 248 -34.72 10.98 43.45
C ASP A 248 -36.19 11.20 43.03
N SER A 249 -36.54 12.07 42.07
CA SER A 249 -37.97 12.33 41.74
C SER A 249 -38.53 11.78 40.41
N GLU A 250 -37.75 11.13 39.55
CA GLU A 250 -38.19 10.81 38.16
C GLU A 250 -38.08 9.32 37.74
N THR A 251 -38.51 8.38 38.59
CA THR A 251 -38.42 6.93 38.29
C THR A 251 -39.25 6.50 37.07
N TYR A 252 -40.35 7.19 36.77
CA TYR A 252 -41.21 6.89 35.61
C TYR A 252 -40.61 7.44 34.30
N GLN A 253 -40.13 8.69 34.27
CA GLN A 253 -39.48 9.28 33.08
C GLN A 253 -38.17 8.56 32.72
N ARG A 254 -37.47 8.01 33.70
CA ARG A 254 -36.26 7.19 33.49
C ARG A 254 -36.54 5.91 32.69
N LYS A 255 -37.63 5.20 32.99
CA LYS A 255 -37.97 3.92 32.34
C LYS A 255 -38.34 4.11 30.87
N ASP A 256 -39.12 5.16 30.57
CA ASP A 256 -39.48 5.52 29.19
C ASP A 256 -38.27 5.98 28.38
N SER A 257 -37.35 6.73 28.98
CA SER A 257 -36.13 7.19 28.31
C SER A 257 -35.14 6.04 28.01
N GLU A 258 -34.94 5.14 28.97
CA GLU A 258 -34.10 3.93 28.79
C GLU A 258 -34.68 2.98 27.73
N GLU A 259 -36.01 2.86 27.65
CA GLU A 259 -36.69 2.04 26.63
C GLU A 259 -36.59 2.66 25.23
N VAL A 260 -36.73 3.98 25.10
CA VAL A 260 -36.55 4.70 23.82
C VAL A 260 -35.12 4.57 23.31
N VAL A 261 -34.12 4.71 24.20
CA VAL A 261 -32.70 4.51 23.86
C VAL A 261 -32.43 3.06 23.47
N PHE A 262 -32.93 2.09 24.23
CA PHE A 262 -32.78 0.67 23.92
C PHE A 262 -33.40 0.31 22.55
N LYS A 263 -34.61 0.81 22.25
CA LYS A 263 -35.29 0.58 20.97
C LYS A 263 -34.53 1.20 19.80
N ASN A 264 -33.96 2.39 19.99
CA ASN A 264 -33.13 3.06 18.99
C ASN A 264 -31.83 2.27 18.73
N LEU A 265 -31.14 1.83 19.78
CA LEU A 265 -29.96 0.98 19.68
C LEU A 265 -30.28 -0.37 19.01
N GLN A 266 -31.39 -0.99 19.36
CA GLN A 266 -31.85 -2.25 18.74
C GLN A 266 -32.11 -2.09 17.24
N GLN A 267 -32.56 -0.92 16.77
CA GLN A 267 -32.79 -0.69 15.34
C GLN A 267 -31.49 -0.45 14.56
N HIS A 268 -30.53 0.28 15.14
CA HIS A 268 -29.34 0.73 14.40
C HIS A 268 -28.14 -0.22 14.53
N ILE A 269 -27.95 -0.88 15.69
CA ILE A 269 -26.79 -1.75 15.91
C ILE A 269 -26.77 -2.95 14.97
N PRO A 270 -27.88 -3.70 14.72
CA PRO A 270 -27.84 -4.83 13.80
C PRO A 270 -27.41 -4.44 12.38
N GLN A 271 -27.84 -3.26 11.91
CA GLN A 271 -27.40 -2.72 10.61
C GLN A 271 -25.90 -2.43 10.60
N LYS A 272 -25.36 -1.88 11.69
CA LYS A 272 -23.91 -1.65 11.85
C LYS A 272 -23.12 -2.95 11.92
N ILE A 273 -23.64 -3.97 12.61
CA ILE A 273 -23.03 -5.30 12.68
C ILE A 273 -22.98 -5.97 11.31
N MET A 274 -24.08 -5.96 10.55
CA MET A 274 -24.10 -6.52 9.19
C MET A 274 -23.06 -5.87 8.27
N ARG A 275 -22.87 -4.56 8.38
CA ARG A 275 -21.83 -3.84 7.62
C ARG A 275 -20.42 -4.21 8.05
N HIS A 276 -20.19 -4.35 9.34
CA HIS A 276 -18.89 -4.81 9.85
C HIS A 276 -18.58 -6.23 9.38
N ILE A 277 -19.59 -7.10 9.33
CA ILE A 277 -19.45 -8.46 8.76
C ILE A 277 -19.04 -8.38 7.29
N GLU A 278 -19.73 -7.57 6.47
CA GLU A 278 -19.39 -7.39 5.06
C GLU A 278 -17.94 -6.87 4.88
N LEU A 279 -17.51 -5.91 5.71
CA LEU A 279 -16.15 -5.38 5.71
C LEU A 279 -15.12 -6.47 6.08
N LEU A 280 -15.39 -7.22 7.15
CA LEU A 280 -14.51 -8.30 7.61
C LEU A 280 -14.40 -9.43 6.59
N GLU A 281 -15.50 -9.80 5.91
CA GLU A 281 -15.50 -10.80 4.84
C GLU A 281 -14.57 -10.37 3.71
N LYS A 282 -14.64 -9.12 3.26
CA LYS A 282 -13.74 -8.60 2.22
C LYS A 282 -12.29 -8.57 2.66
N ILE A 283 -12.01 -8.24 3.91
CA ILE A 283 -10.65 -8.31 4.47
C ILE A 283 -10.14 -9.75 4.52
N GLN A 284 -10.98 -10.70 4.94
CA GLN A 284 -10.63 -12.12 4.99
C GLN A 284 -10.37 -12.71 3.60
N ASP A 285 -11.15 -12.32 2.59
CA ASP A 285 -10.93 -12.72 1.20
C ASP A 285 -9.62 -12.18 0.63
N PHE A 286 -9.22 -10.99 1.07
CA PHE A 286 -8.00 -10.30 0.63
C PHE A 286 -6.74 -10.74 1.40
N LYS A 287 -6.90 -11.26 2.63
CA LYS A 287 -5.82 -11.65 3.53
C LYS A 287 -4.80 -12.63 2.89
N PRO A 288 -5.19 -13.75 2.26
CA PRO A 288 -4.22 -14.69 1.67
C PRO A 288 -3.32 -14.06 0.60
N LEU A 289 -3.85 -13.08 -0.14
CA LEU A 289 -3.08 -12.33 -1.14
C LEU A 289 -2.01 -11.46 -0.47
N VAL A 290 -2.38 -10.76 0.60
CA VAL A 290 -1.47 -9.89 1.38
C VAL A 290 -0.36 -10.73 2.01
N GLU A 291 -0.71 -11.87 2.59
CA GLU A 291 0.24 -12.79 3.23
C GLU A 291 1.26 -13.34 2.24
N LEU A 292 0.80 -13.83 1.07
CA LEU A 292 1.68 -14.31 0.00
C LEU A 292 2.57 -13.19 -0.55
N PHE A 293 2.01 -12.00 -0.76
CA PHE A 293 2.76 -10.87 -1.29
C PHE A 293 3.83 -10.38 -0.30
N PHE A 294 3.48 -10.31 0.99
CA PHE A 294 4.43 -9.94 2.04
C PHE A 294 5.55 -10.98 2.18
N PHE A 295 5.23 -12.27 2.13
CA PHE A 295 6.24 -13.34 2.13
C PHE A 295 7.27 -13.11 1.02
N VAL A 296 6.80 -12.91 -0.22
CA VAL A 296 7.66 -12.63 -1.37
C VAL A 296 8.45 -11.33 -1.19
N LEU A 297 7.85 -10.29 -0.63
CA LEU A 297 8.51 -9.00 -0.38
C LEU A 297 9.61 -9.12 0.70
N TYR A 298 9.34 -9.85 1.78
CA TYR A 298 10.22 -9.97 2.94
C TYR A 298 11.47 -10.79 2.61
N PHE A 299 11.31 -11.97 2.01
CA PHE A 299 12.45 -12.80 1.61
C PHE A 299 13.29 -12.15 0.50
N HIS A 300 12.64 -11.41 -0.41
CA HIS A 300 13.33 -10.58 -1.39
C HIS A 300 14.19 -9.51 -0.73
N ALA A 301 13.63 -8.78 0.23
CA ALA A 301 14.35 -7.74 0.94
C ALA A 301 15.53 -8.32 1.73
N MET A 302 15.35 -9.46 2.40
CA MET A 302 16.45 -10.14 3.09
C MET A 302 17.62 -10.48 2.16
N ALA A 303 17.34 -11.10 1.02
CA ALA A 303 18.36 -11.48 0.04
C ALA A 303 19.12 -10.25 -0.50
N LEU A 304 18.38 -9.18 -0.83
CA LEU A 304 18.98 -7.95 -1.35
C LEU A 304 19.77 -7.18 -0.30
N ILE A 305 19.24 -7.02 0.92
CA ILE A 305 19.94 -6.33 2.01
C ILE A 305 21.29 -7.00 2.26
N GLY A 306 21.32 -8.34 2.35
CA GLY A 306 22.58 -9.08 2.52
C GLY A 306 23.56 -8.84 1.36
N THR A 307 23.07 -8.86 0.12
CA THR A 307 23.90 -8.61 -1.07
C THR A 307 24.43 -7.17 -1.12
N TYR A 308 23.61 -6.18 -0.77
CA TYR A 308 24.00 -4.78 -0.72
C TYR A 308 25.06 -4.50 0.34
N ILE A 309 24.88 -5.05 1.55
CA ILE A 309 25.86 -4.96 2.64
C ILE A 309 27.21 -5.51 2.16
N PHE A 310 27.18 -6.70 1.55
CA PHE A 310 28.38 -7.34 1.04
C PHE A 310 29.10 -6.48 -0.02
N VAL A 311 28.37 -5.95 -1.01
CA VAL A 311 28.95 -5.11 -2.07
C VAL A 311 29.50 -3.80 -1.50
N ILE A 312 28.83 -3.18 -0.51
CA ILE A 312 29.32 -1.96 0.15
C ILE A 312 30.66 -2.24 0.84
N LEU A 313 30.79 -3.36 1.56
CA LEU A 313 32.01 -3.68 2.31
C LEU A 313 33.22 -3.96 1.41
N GLN A 314 33.00 -4.41 0.17
CA GLN A 314 34.08 -4.69 -0.78
C GLN A 314 34.45 -3.52 -1.70
N THR A 315 33.64 -2.45 -1.74
CA THR A 315 33.80 -1.37 -2.71
C THR A 315 34.32 -0.11 -2.03
N ASP A 316 35.34 0.52 -2.62
CA ASP A 316 35.82 1.82 -2.15
C ASP A 316 34.72 2.90 -2.18
N PHE A 317 34.88 3.92 -1.34
CA PHE A 317 33.93 5.01 -1.25
C PHE A 317 33.84 5.77 -2.59
N SER A 318 32.69 5.64 -3.26
CA SER A 318 32.44 6.19 -4.59
C SER A 318 30.98 6.62 -4.72
N ILE A 319 30.63 7.30 -5.83
CA ILE A 319 29.23 7.63 -6.15
C ILE A 319 28.38 6.36 -6.23
N GLY A 320 28.96 5.25 -6.70
CA GLY A 320 28.31 3.94 -6.75
C GLY A 320 27.92 3.41 -5.37
N SER A 321 28.84 3.47 -4.38
CA SER A 321 28.55 3.01 -3.03
C SER A 321 27.52 3.90 -2.31
N ALA A 322 27.51 5.22 -2.58
CA ALA A 322 26.48 6.12 -2.09
C ALA A 322 25.07 5.77 -2.64
N MET A 323 24.97 5.40 -3.92
CA MET A 323 23.70 4.95 -4.52
C MET A 323 23.22 3.63 -3.92
N ILE A 324 24.15 2.70 -3.66
CA ILE A 324 23.84 1.44 -2.99
C ILE A 324 23.33 1.67 -1.57
N LEU A 325 23.97 2.55 -0.81
CA LEU A 325 23.53 2.89 0.55
C LEU A 325 22.13 3.52 0.56
N MET A 326 21.82 4.37 -0.43
CA MET A 326 20.49 4.92 -0.62
C MET A 326 19.45 3.82 -0.92
N ALA A 327 19.78 2.88 -1.81
CA ALA A 327 18.91 1.74 -2.13
C ALA A 327 18.68 0.85 -0.89
N LEU A 328 19.73 0.55 -0.13
CA LEU A 328 19.66 -0.21 1.12
C LEU A 328 18.72 0.46 2.14
N THR A 329 18.86 1.77 2.32
CA THR A 329 18.00 2.55 3.21
C THR A 329 16.54 2.53 2.74
N ALA A 330 16.31 2.65 1.43
CA ALA A 330 14.97 2.55 0.85
C ALA A 330 14.34 1.16 1.07
N TYR A 331 15.13 0.09 1.05
CA TYR A 331 14.68 -1.28 1.33
C TYR A 331 14.23 -1.48 2.78
N PHE A 332 15.00 -0.96 3.74
CA PHE A 332 14.59 -0.96 5.15
C PHE A 332 13.32 -0.14 5.35
N ALA A 333 13.27 1.07 4.80
CA ALA A 333 12.10 1.94 4.89
C ALA A 333 10.85 1.28 4.29
N LYS A 334 10.99 0.57 3.16
CA LYS A 334 9.91 -0.16 2.50
C LYS A 334 9.36 -1.30 3.37
N CYS A 335 10.25 -2.11 3.97
CA CYS A 335 9.84 -3.22 4.85
C CYS A 335 9.19 -2.69 6.12
N TYR A 336 9.79 -1.67 6.74
CA TYR A 336 9.23 -1.00 7.91
C TYR A 336 7.83 -0.45 7.62
N PHE A 337 7.66 0.26 6.49
CA PHE A 337 6.38 0.85 6.11
C PHE A 337 5.28 -0.20 5.96
N TRP A 338 5.59 -1.36 5.36
CA TRP A 338 4.64 -2.47 5.25
C TRP A 338 4.26 -3.06 6.60
N CYS A 339 5.25 -3.34 7.45
CA CYS A 339 5.00 -3.81 8.82
C CYS A 339 4.16 -2.81 9.61
N TRP A 340 4.46 -1.51 9.49
CA TRP A 340 3.71 -0.45 10.16
C TRP A 340 2.26 -0.35 9.67
N VAL A 341 2.00 -0.44 8.36
CA VAL A 341 0.63 -0.42 7.82
C VAL A 341 -0.17 -1.58 8.42
N ILE A 342 0.41 -2.78 8.48
CA ILE A 342 -0.26 -3.96 9.03
C ILE A 342 -0.46 -3.84 10.54
N SER A 343 0.53 -3.39 11.31
CA SER A 343 0.38 -3.14 12.74
C SER A 343 -0.68 -2.06 13.03
N SER A 344 -0.74 -0.99 12.24
CA SER A 344 -1.78 0.04 12.38
C SER A 344 -3.19 -0.49 12.08
N PHE A 345 -3.31 -1.58 11.31
CA PHE A 345 -4.58 -2.26 11.08
C PHE A 345 -5.05 -3.00 12.34
N GLN A 346 -4.11 -3.55 13.13
CA GLN A 346 -4.40 -4.20 14.40
C GLN A 346 -4.89 -3.19 15.44
N GLU A 347 -4.24 -2.03 15.54
CA GLU A 347 -4.63 -0.94 16.43
C GLU A 347 -6.09 -0.48 16.19
N VAL A 348 -6.51 -0.35 14.93
CA VAL A 348 -7.89 0.03 14.59
C VAL A 348 -8.90 -1.05 15.00
N ASN A 349 -8.54 -2.33 14.87
CA ASN A 349 -9.40 -3.44 15.30
C ASN A 349 -9.52 -3.52 16.83
N GLU A 350 -8.45 -3.21 17.57
CA GLU A 350 -8.48 -3.08 19.03
C GLU A 350 -9.38 -1.92 19.47
N LEU A 351 -9.32 -0.79 18.77
CA LEU A 351 -10.22 0.35 19.00
C LEU A 351 -11.69 -0.04 18.81
N ILE A 352 -12.02 -0.79 17.75
CA ILE A 352 -13.37 -1.30 17.52
C ILE A 352 -13.80 -2.22 18.68
N ALA A 353 -12.95 -3.16 19.10
CA ALA A 353 -13.24 -4.05 20.21
C ALA A 353 -13.49 -3.29 21.53
N LEU A 354 -12.73 -2.23 21.79
CA LEU A 354 -12.91 -1.35 22.94
C LEU A 354 -14.24 -0.59 22.88
N ASN A 355 -14.59 -0.04 21.71
CA ASN A 355 -15.88 0.64 21.51
C ASN A 355 -17.06 -0.33 21.68
N ILE A 356 -16.95 -1.58 21.20
CA ILE A 356 -17.96 -2.63 21.45
C ILE A 356 -18.08 -2.93 22.94
N MET A 357 -16.97 -3.07 23.66
CA MET A 357 -16.97 -3.33 25.09
C MET A 357 -17.67 -2.20 25.87
N GLN A 358 -17.36 -0.95 25.54
CA GLN A 358 -18.03 0.21 26.13
C GLN A 358 -19.53 0.23 25.78
N LEU A 359 -19.90 -0.12 24.55
CA LEU A 359 -21.30 -0.22 24.15
C LEU A 359 -22.05 -1.27 24.97
N ILE A 360 -21.48 -2.47 25.15
CA ILE A 360 -22.07 -3.53 25.97
C ILE A 360 -22.33 -3.05 27.41
N THR A 361 -21.41 -2.25 27.98
CA THR A 361 -21.59 -1.70 29.33
C THR A 361 -22.61 -0.55 29.40
N ALA A 362 -22.82 0.16 28.28
CA ALA A 362 -23.73 1.31 28.22
C ALA A 362 -25.18 0.95 27.90
N ILE A 363 -25.46 -0.26 27.38
CA ILE A 363 -26.83 -0.69 27.06
C ILE A 363 -27.63 -0.90 28.36
N PRO A 364 -28.73 -0.13 28.59
CA PRO A 364 -29.58 -0.32 29.75
C PRO A 364 -30.31 -1.67 29.69
N HIS A 365 -30.68 -2.23 30.85
CA HIS A 365 -31.38 -3.50 30.93
C HIS A 365 -32.90 -3.31 31.07
N PRO A 366 -33.69 -3.40 29.98
CA PRO A 366 -35.14 -3.38 30.08
C PRO A 366 -35.67 -4.73 30.57
N ALA A 367 -36.38 -4.74 31.70
CA ALA A 367 -37.00 -5.94 32.27
C ALA A 367 -38.02 -6.60 31.32
N GLU A 368 -38.70 -5.81 30.50
CA GLU A 368 -39.76 -6.28 29.58
C GLU A 368 -39.21 -6.87 28.27
N HIS A 369 -37.96 -6.57 27.93
CA HIS A 369 -37.33 -6.95 26.66
C HIS A 369 -36.05 -7.78 26.86
N HIS A 370 -36.00 -8.58 27.93
CA HIS A 370 -34.83 -9.36 28.34
C HIS A 370 -34.21 -10.22 27.22
N LEU A 371 -35.04 -10.91 26.42
CA LEU A 371 -34.56 -11.73 25.30
C LEU A 371 -33.85 -10.91 24.23
N LYS A 372 -34.39 -9.75 23.86
CA LYS A 372 -33.80 -8.83 22.88
C LYS A 372 -32.50 -8.21 23.40
N TYR A 373 -32.44 -7.95 24.71
CA TYR A 373 -31.22 -7.49 25.38
C TYR A 373 -30.10 -8.54 25.28
N ILE A 374 -30.40 -9.81 25.59
CA ILE A 374 -29.45 -10.91 25.45
C ILE A 374 -28.98 -11.03 24.00
N GLU A 375 -29.92 -11.05 23.04
CA GLU A 375 -29.62 -11.19 21.61
C GLU A 375 -28.64 -10.11 21.13
N LEU A 376 -28.92 -8.84 21.46
CA LEU A 376 -28.07 -7.71 21.10
C LEU A 376 -26.67 -7.82 21.70
N ARG A 377 -26.58 -8.18 22.98
CA ARG A 377 -25.30 -8.34 23.69
C ARG A 377 -24.50 -9.51 23.12
N THR A 378 -25.15 -10.62 22.79
CA THR A 378 -24.52 -11.78 22.16
C THR A 378 -23.98 -11.42 20.77
N MET A 379 -24.75 -10.69 19.95
CA MET A 379 -24.29 -10.22 18.64
C MET A 379 -23.04 -9.33 18.76
N LEU A 380 -23.03 -8.40 19.72
CA LEU A 380 -21.87 -7.55 19.99
C LEU A 380 -20.64 -8.35 20.47
N MET A 381 -20.82 -9.33 21.35
CA MET A 381 -19.74 -10.22 21.78
C MET A 381 -19.16 -11.03 20.62
N ILE A 382 -20.02 -11.60 19.76
CA ILE A 382 -19.58 -12.32 18.55
C ILE A 382 -18.78 -11.38 17.65
N MET A 383 -19.28 -10.16 17.43
CA MET A 383 -18.61 -9.15 16.63
C MET A 383 -17.22 -8.81 17.21
N MET A 384 -17.10 -8.64 18.53
CA MET A 384 -15.82 -8.37 19.21
C MET A 384 -14.82 -9.50 18.97
N ILE A 385 -15.22 -10.76 19.19
CA ILE A 385 -14.38 -11.94 18.98
C ILE A 385 -13.91 -12.02 17.52
N ARG A 386 -14.83 -11.81 16.56
CA ARG A 386 -14.50 -11.89 15.13
C ARG A 386 -13.53 -10.80 14.69
N THR A 387 -13.72 -9.57 15.18
CA THR A 387 -12.85 -8.42 14.88
C THR A 387 -11.40 -8.65 15.31
N GLN A 388 -11.21 -9.23 16.49
CA GLN A 388 -9.87 -9.56 16.98
C GLN A 388 -9.18 -10.64 16.14
N SER A 389 -9.93 -11.66 15.70
CA SER A 389 -9.39 -12.74 14.87
C SER A 389 -9.02 -12.31 13.43
N SER A 390 -9.76 -11.35 12.87
CA SER A 390 -9.53 -10.85 11.50
C SER A 390 -8.32 -9.92 11.37
N ALA A 391 -7.83 -9.38 12.49
CA ALA A 391 -6.73 -8.40 12.51
C ALA A 391 -5.33 -9.00 12.32
N GLN A 392 -5.20 -10.32 12.48
CA GLN A 392 -3.90 -10.98 12.44
C GLN A 392 -3.55 -11.39 11.00
N PHE A 393 -2.47 -10.84 10.45
CA PHE A 393 -1.89 -11.28 9.18
C PHE A 393 -0.64 -12.11 9.45
N SER A 394 -0.51 -13.26 8.80
CA SER A 394 0.62 -14.16 8.94
C SER A 394 1.52 -14.13 7.70
N CYS A 395 2.82 -14.16 7.89
CA CYS A 395 3.81 -14.38 6.84
C CYS A 395 3.86 -15.89 6.50
N GLY A 396 2.97 -16.34 5.61
CA GLY A 396 2.96 -17.74 5.14
C GLY A 396 2.78 -18.79 6.25
N GLY A 397 2.14 -18.44 7.36
CA GLY A 397 1.98 -19.31 8.53
C GLY A 397 3.18 -19.37 9.48
N LEU A 398 4.31 -18.74 9.14
CA LEU A 398 5.57 -18.86 9.89
C LEU A 398 5.70 -17.83 11.03
N SER A 399 5.17 -16.62 10.84
CA SER A 399 5.27 -15.52 11.81
C SER A 399 4.16 -14.51 11.61
N ILE A 400 3.76 -13.78 12.66
CA ILE A 400 2.81 -12.68 12.54
C ILE A 400 3.53 -11.48 11.92
N ILE A 401 2.89 -10.83 10.94
CA ILE A 401 3.45 -9.63 10.32
C ILE A 401 3.31 -8.47 11.29
N SER A 402 4.44 -7.96 11.77
CA SER A 402 4.49 -6.89 12.76
C SER A 402 5.77 -6.06 12.64
N VAL A 403 5.80 -4.93 13.35
CA VAL A 403 7.04 -4.14 13.55
C VAL A 403 8.13 -4.97 14.24
N GLU A 404 7.77 -5.95 15.06
CA GLU A 404 8.72 -6.87 15.70
C GLU A 404 9.45 -7.77 14.69
N LEU A 405 8.73 -8.28 13.67
CA LEU A 405 9.34 -9.04 12.58
C LEU A 405 10.37 -8.20 11.79
N PHE A 406 10.14 -6.90 11.67
CA PHE A 406 11.12 -5.96 11.13
C PHE A 406 12.33 -5.77 12.06
N GLY A 407 12.12 -5.74 13.38
CA GLY A 407 13.20 -5.77 14.37
C GLY A 407 14.11 -6.99 14.19
N ASN A 408 13.53 -8.17 13.94
CA ASN A 408 14.30 -9.38 13.63
C ASN A 408 15.12 -9.24 12.35
N LEU A 409 14.55 -8.62 11.30
CA LEU A 409 15.28 -8.32 10.07
C LEU A 409 16.51 -7.41 10.31
N LEU A 410 16.36 -6.37 11.14
CA LEU A 410 17.47 -5.49 11.53
C LEU A 410 18.55 -6.23 12.30
N ASN A 411 18.15 -7.07 13.27
CA ASN A 411 19.09 -7.88 14.05
C ASN A 411 19.89 -8.83 13.16
N VAL A 412 19.22 -9.54 12.25
CA VAL A 412 19.89 -10.42 11.27
C VAL A 412 20.84 -9.63 10.39
N SER A 413 20.42 -8.46 9.89
CA SER A 413 21.26 -7.60 9.05
C SER A 413 22.50 -7.12 9.81
N TYR A 414 22.34 -6.71 11.07
CA TYR A 414 23.44 -6.31 11.94
C TYR A 414 24.41 -7.47 12.19
N SER A 415 23.91 -8.66 12.53
CA SER A 415 24.74 -9.85 12.71
C SER A 415 25.53 -10.21 11.44
N VAL A 416 24.92 -10.09 10.26
CA VAL A 416 25.60 -10.30 8.97
C VAL A 416 26.70 -9.25 8.77
N ILE A 417 26.43 -7.98 9.04
CA ILE A 417 27.44 -6.90 8.96
C ILE A 417 28.61 -7.20 9.88
N THR A 418 28.36 -7.48 11.16
CA THR A 418 29.41 -7.77 12.15
C THR A 418 30.21 -9.01 11.78
N PHE A 419 29.56 -10.07 11.30
CA PHE A 419 30.24 -11.28 10.84
C PHE A 419 31.14 -11.02 9.64
N LEU A 420 30.64 -10.30 8.63
CA LEU A 420 31.44 -9.96 7.44
C LEU A 420 32.63 -9.05 7.80
N LEU A 421 32.43 -8.07 8.69
CA LEU A 421 33.50 -7.19 9.18
C LEU A 421 34.58 -7.93 9.99
N ASN A 422 34.25 -9.07 10.60
CA ASN A 422 35.22 -9.89 11.33
C ASN A 422 36.02 -10.84 10.41
N ILE A 423 35.55 -11.07 9.18
CA ILE A 423 36.15 -12.01 8.22
C ILE A 423 36.94 -11.30 7.12
N ILE A 424 36.49 -10.11 6.72
CA ILE A 424 37.20 -9.19 5.81
C ILE A 424 38.28 -8.47 6.61
#